data_AF-A0ABD4ZF25-F1
#
_entry.id   AF-A0ABD4ZF25-F1
#
_cell.length_a   1.000
_cell.length_b   1.000
_cell.length_c   1.000
_cell.angle_alpha   90.00
_cell.angle_beta   90.00
_cell.angle_gamma   90.00
#
_symmetry.space_group_name_H-M   'P 1'
#
loop_
_entity.id
_entity.type
_entity.pdbx_description
1 polymer ?
#
loop_
_entity_poly.entity_id
_entity_poly.type
_entity_poly.pdbx_seq_one_letter_code
_entity_poly.pdbx_strand_id
1 'polypeptide(L)'
;MAVLVTRPDERGKTLVDQLNQAGVVALHLPLLSIEAGAELAQLPTKLNQLKSGDYVFLVSKSAVDFADKTLKDIGFSWRQDLQYFTVGHRTAQHFSCQTECTVRYPITSENTEGVLNLPQMAELTDKNLLILRGNGGREL
;
A
#
# COMPACT_ATOMS: atom_id res chain seq x y z
N MET A 1 -1.94 -35.10 -7.68
CA MET A 1 -1.25 -34.17 -6.76
C MET A 1 -2.05 -32.89 -6.72
N ALA A 2 -2.38 -32.36 -5.54
CA ALA A 2 -3.17 -31.14 -5.39
C ALA A 2 -2.31 -30.01 -4.83
N VAL A 3 -2.51 -28.78 -5.31
CA VAL A 3 -1.81 -27.58 -4.85
C VAL A 3 -2.66 -26.86 -3.82
N LEU A 4 -2.10 -26.59 -2.64
CA LEU A 4 -2.74 -25.78 -1.62
C LEU A 4 -2.30 -24.32 -1.77
N VAL A 5 -3.23 -23.43 -2.10
CA VAL A 5 -2.98 -21.99 -2.24
C VAL A 5 -3.30 -21.30 -0.91
N THR A 6 -2.27 -20.80 -0.24
CA THR A 6 -2.36 -20.17 1.09
C THR A 6 -2.44 -18.64 1.06
N ARG A 7 -2.44 -18.05 -0.14
CA ARG A 7 -2.50 -16.60 -0.34
C ARG A 7 -3.85 -16.04 0.15
N PRO A 8 -3.85 -14.93 0.91
CA PRO A 8 -5.08 -14.29 1.36
C PRO A 8 -5.87 -13.68 0.20
N ASP A 9 -7.13 -13.34 0.50
CA ASP A 9 -8.04 -12.57 -0.35
C ASP A 9 -8.36 -13.21 -1.71
N GLU A 10 -9.00 -12.41 -2.58
CA GLU A 10 -9.37 -12.76 -3.95
C GLU A 10 -8.20 -13.17 -4.84
N ARG A 11 -6.98 -12.75 -4.48
CA ARG A 11 -5.75 -13.15 -5.20
C ARG A 11 -5.48 -14.65 -5.08
N GLY A 12 -5.83 -15.25 -3.94
CA GLY A 12 -5.71 -16.70 -3.75
C GLY A 12 -6.76 -17.46 -4.57
N LYS A 13 -8.01 -16.99 -4.55
CA LYS A 13 -9.10 -17.58 -5.35
C LYS A 13 -8.82 -17.52 -6.84
N THR A 14 -8.43 -16.34 -7.34
CA THR A 14 -8.05 -16.14 -8.75
C THR A 14 -6.96 -17.12 -9.21
N LEU A 15 -5.95 -17.36 -8.35
CA LEU A 15 -4.89 -18.32 -8.65
C LEU A 15 -5.40 -19.77 -8.68
N VAL A 16 -6.29 -20.14 -7.76
CA VAL A 16 -6.93 -21.47 -7.76
C VAL A 16 -7.74 -21.68 -9.03
N ASP A 17 -8.51 -20.69 -9.46
CA ASP A 17 -9.30 -20.77 -10.70
C ASP A 17 -8.39 -20.95 -11.92
N GLN A 18 -7.29 -20.19 -11.99
CA GLN A 18 -6.30 -20.31 -13.07
C GLN A 18 -5.63 -21.69 -13.10
N LEU A 19 -5.28 -22.24 -11.93
CA LEU A 19 -4.68 -23.58 -11.83
C LEU A 19 -5.66 -24.67 -12.26
N ASN A 20 -6.91 -24.60 -11.78
CA ASN A 20 -7.96 -25.55 -12.15
C ASN A 20 -8.25 -25.51 -13.66
N GLN A 21 -8.29 -24.31 -14.26
CA GLN A 21 -8.43 -24.14 -15.71
C GLN A 21 -7.26 -24.75 -16.50
N ALA A 22 -6.05 -24.74 -15.93
CA ALA A 22 -4.87 -25.39 -16.50
C ALA A 22 -4.81 -26.91 -16.22
N GLY A 23 -5.84 -27.51 -15.62
CA GLY A 23 -5.90 -28.94 -15.31
C GLY A 23 -5.13 -29.34 -14.03
N VAL A 24 -4.66 -28.37 -13.25
CA VAL A 24 -3.99 -28.61 -11.96
C VAL A 24 -4.99 -28.44 -10.83
N VAL A 25 -5.28 -29.52 -10.10
CA VAL A 25 -6.18 -29.48 -8.94
C VAL A 25 -5.61 -28.54 -7.88
N ALA A 26 -6.32 -27.45 -7.59
CA ALA A 26 -5.93 -26.47 -6.58
C ALA A 26 -7.04 -26.22 -5.56
N LEU A 27 -6.64 -26.02 -4.30
CA LEU A 27 -7.52 -25.73 -3.17
C LEU A 27 -7.13 -24.40 -2.53
N HIS A 28 -8.11 -23.57 -2.20
CA HIS A 28 -7.86 -22.31 -1.49
C HIS A 28 -7.97 -22.53 0.03
N LEU A 29 -6.88 -22.28 0.75
CA LEU A 29 -6.86 -22.29 2.22
C LEU A 29 -5.98 -21.14 2.73
N PRO A 30 -6.52 -19.91 2.81
CA PRO A 30 -5.75 -18.76 3.26
C PRO A 30 -5.31 -18.93 4.72
N LEU A 31 -4.03 -18.66 4.99
CA LEU A 31 -3.45 -18.76 6.34
C LEU A 31 -3.37 -17.39 7.06
N LEU A 32 -3.72 -16.32 6.36
CA LEU A 32 -3.68 -14.95 6.85
C LEU A 32 -4.99 -14.26 6.46
N SER A 33 -5.47 -13.38 7.33
CA SER A 33 -6.48 -12.36 7.01
C SER A 33 -5.84 -10.98 7.01
N ILE A 34 -6.41 -10.05 6.24
CA ILE A 34 -6.03 -8.65 6.27
C ILE A 34 -7.22 -7.86 6.80
N GLU A 35 -7.01 -7.16 7.91
CA GLU A 35 -8.06 -6.45 8.63
C GLU A 35 -7.67 -5.00 8.91
N ALA A 36 -8.65 -4.19 9.27
CA ALA A 36 -8.46 -2.79 9.60
C ALA A 36 -7.55 -2.63 10.83
N GLY A 37 -6.52 -1.80 10.72
CA GLY A 37 -5.59 -1.53 11.82
C GLY A 37 -6.19 -0.61 12.88
N ALA A 38 -5.81 -0.82 14.14
CA ALA A 38 -6.31 -0.04 15.28
C ALA A 38 -5.98 1.46 15.20
N GLU A 39 -4.88 1.82 14.51
CA GLU A 39 -4.43 3.21 14.37
C GLU A 39 -5.11 3.98 13.22
N LEU A 40 -5.98 3.36 12.42
CA LEU A 40 -6.63 4.02 11.28
C LEU A 40 -7.44 5.25 11.71
N ALA A 41 -8.06 5.21 12.89
CA ALA A 41 -8.80 6.35 13.43
C ALA A 41 -7.91 7.59 13.68
N GLN A 42 -6.60 7.42 13.82
CA GLN A 42 -5.64 8.50 14.03
C GLN A 42 -5.08 9.06 12.71
N LEU A 43 -5.34 8.39 11.58
CA LEU A 43 -4.82 8.77 10.26
C LEU A 43 -5.12 10.23 9.89
N PRO A 44 -6.34 10.77 10.06
CA PRO A 44 -6.64 12.16 9.69
C PRO A 44 -5.80 13.15 10.50
N THR A 45 -5.66 12.89 11.80
CA THR A 45 -4.84 13.71 12.71
C THR A 45 -3.37 13.66 12.30
N LYS A 46 -2.82 12.47 12.03
CA LYS A 46 -1.44 12.32 11.55
C LYS A 46 -1.22 13.04 10.22
N LEU A 47 -2.17 12.95 9.29
CA LEU A 47 -2.10 13.69 8.01
C LEU A 47 -2.15 15.21 8.20
N ASN A 48 -2.94 15.72 9.15
CA ASN A 48 -3.01 17.16 9.44
C ASN A 48 -1.76 17.71 10.12
N GLN A 49 -1.01 16.89 10.85
CA GLN A 49 0.25 17.28 11.49
C GLN A 49 1.41 17.45 10.49
N LEU A 50 1.27 16.91 9.28
CA LEU A 50 2.26 17.05 8.21
C LEU A 50 2.26 18.48 7.65
N LYS A 51 3.46 19.01 7.39
CA LYS A 51 3.68 20.27 6.68
C LYS A 51 3.51 20.07 5.18
N SER A 52 3.32 21.17 4.45
CA SER A 52 3.34 21.10 3.00
C SER A 52 4.68 20.55 2.49
N GLY A 53 4.61 19.60 1.57
CA GLY A 53 5.77 18.91 1.01
C GLY A 53 6.36 17.83 1.93
N ASP A 54 5.70 17.46 3.02
CA ASP A 54 6.03 16.26 3.81
C ASP A 54 5.59 14.98 3.08
N TYR A 55 6.12 13.84 3.52
CA TYR A 55 6.12 12.61 2.73
C TYR A 55 5.17 11.56 3.32
N VAL A 56 4.44 10.87 2.44
CA VAL A 56 3.54 9.78 2.80
C VAL A 56 3.88 8.54 1.97
N PHE A 57 4.22 7.44 2.64
CA PHE A 57 4.58 6.18 2.01
C PHE A 57 3.41 5.19 2.08
N LEU A 58 3.01 4.69 0.91
CA LEU A 58 1.93 3.74 0.71
C LEU A 58 2.53 2.37 0.38
N VAL A 59 2.72 1.50 1.37
CA VAL A 59 3.56 0.30 1.16
C VAL A 59 2.83 -0.88 0.51
N SER A 60 1.50 -0.84 0.43
CA SER A 60 0.70 -1.91 -0.19
C SER A 60 -0.68 -1.42 -0.64
N LYS A 61 -1.33 -2.17 -1.55
CA LYS A 61 -2.72 -1.91 -1.94
C LYS A 61 -3.67 -1.95 -0.75
N SER A 62 -3.53 -2.93 0.14
CA SER A 62 -4.37 -3.03 1.33
C SER A 62 -4.25 -1.80 2.23
N ALA A 63 -3.03 -1.27 2.42
CA ALA A 63 -2.83 -0.05 3.19
C ALA A 63 -3.55 1.16 2.56
N VAL A 64 -3.54 1.25 1.22
CA VAL A 64 -4.31 2.27 0.48
C VAL A 64 -5.81 2.06 0.68
N ASP A 65 -6.32 0.84 0.49
CA ASP A 65 -7.76 0.54 0.59
C ASP A 65 -8.33 0.90 1.96
N PHE A 66 -7.65 0.49 3.04
CA PHE A 66 -8.09 0.81 4.40
C PHE A 66 -7.98 2.31 4.71
N ALA A 67 -6.91 2.97 4.27
CA ALA A 67 -6.73 4.41 4.47
C ALA A 67 -7.79 5.21 3.72
N ASP A 68 -7.97 4.94 2.42
CA ASP A 68 -8.92 5.65 1.55
C ASP A 68 -10.36 5.48 2.04
N LYS A 69 -10.75 4.25 2.40
CA LYS A 69 -12.06 3.99 3.02
C LYS A 69 -12.25 4.80 4.30
N THR A 70 -11.28 4.77 5.21
CA THR A 70 -11.36 5.48 6.49
C THR A 70 -11.51 6.98 6.30
N LEU A 71 -10.77 7.57 5.35
CA LEU A 71 -10.83 9.01 5.06
C LEU A 71 -12.16 9.38 4.40
N LYS A 72 -12.66 8.57 3.46
CA LYS A 72 -13.97 8.79 2.82
C LYS A 72 -15.12 8.70 3.82
N ASP A 73 -15.11 7.73 4.72
CA ASP A 73 -16.16 7.53 5.72
C ASP A 73 -16.35 8.75 6.65
N ILE A 74 -15.30 9.55 6.84
CA ILE A 74 -15.33 10.77 7.65
C ILE A 74 -15.33 12.07 6.83
N GLY A 75 -15.42 11.97 5.49
CA GLY A 75 -15.40 13.12 4.58
C GLY A 75 -14.05 13.84 4.49
N PHE A 76 -12.94 13.18 4.82
CA PHE A 76 -11.59 13.72 4.69
C PHE A 76 -11.02 13.40 3.31
N SER A 77 -10.45 14.41 2.64
CA SER A 77 -9.80 14.24 1.34
C SER A 77 -8.28 14.11 1.47
N TRP A 78 -7.66 13.36 0.57
CA TRP A 78 -6.21 13.32 0.47
C TRP A 78 -5.63 14.70 0.18
N ARG A 79 -4.53 15.02 0.85
CA ARG A 79 -3.89 16.34 0.80
C ARG A 79 -2.96 16.46 -0.41
N GLN A 80 -3.33 17.30 -1.36
CA GLN A 80 -2.56 17.51 -2.60
C GLN A 80 -1.22 18.23 -2.38
N ASP A 81 -1.03 18.84 -1.21
CA ASP A 81 0.21 19.53 -0.86
C ASP A 81 1.29 18.59 -0.29
N LEU A 82 1.00 17.29 -0.12
CA LEU A 82 1.94 16.28 0.34
C LEU A 82 2.62 15.55 -0.83
N GLN A 83 3.74 14.87 -0.56
CA GLN A 83 4.41 14.00 -1.54
C GLN A 83 4.13 12.54 -1.21
N TYR A 84 3.50 11.82 -2.15
CA TYR A 84 3.17 10.40 -1.98
C TYR A 84 4.20 9.51 -2.64
N PHE A 85 4.57 8.43 -1.96
CA PHE A 85 5.54 7.44 -2.43
C PHE A 85 4.99 6.02 -2.26
N THR A 86 5.42 5.11 -3.13
CA THR A 86 5.18 3.67 -2.96
C THR A 86 6.34 2.87 -3.55
N VAL A 87 6.49 1.63 -3.11
CA VAL A 87 7.53 0.73 -3.61
C VAL A 87 7.24 0.18 -5.00
N GLY A 88 5.97 0.06 -5.41
CA GLY A 88 5.61 -0.67 -6.63
C GLY A 88 4.56 0.02 -7.48
N HIS A 89 4.70 -0.14 -8.80
CA HIS A 89 3.83 0.45 -9.81
C HIS A 89 2.36 0.11 -9.61
N ARG A 90 2.06 -1.14 -9.21
CA ARG A 90 0.67 -1.58 -8.99
C ARG A 90 -0.03 -0.83 -7.86
N THR A 91 0.69 -0.47 -6.80
CA THR A 91 0.13 0.32 -5.70
C THR A 91 -0.01 1.78 -6.12
N ALA A 92 0.94 2.30 -6.90
CA ALA A 92 0.90 3.65 -7.44
C ALA A 92 -0.36 3.88 -8.29
N GLN A 93 -0.59 3.00 -9.28
CA GLN A 93 -1.78 3.05 -10.12
C GLN A 93 -3.07 2.96 -9.30
N HIS A 94 -3.11 2.03 -8.35
CA HIS A 94 -4.27 1.80 -7.50
C HIS A 94 -4.64 3.06 -6.70
N PHE A 95 -3.64 3.72 -6.11
CA PHE A 95 -3.84 4.95 -5.36
C PHE A 95 -4.28 6.12 -6.26
N SER A 96 -3.56 6.38 -7.35
CA SER A 96 -3.89 7.51 -8.24
C SER A 96 -5.29 7.38 -8.89
N CYS A 97 -5.77 6.16 -9.16
CA CYS A 97 -7.14 5.96 -9.65
C CYS A 97 -8.22 6.31 -8.62
N GLN A 98 -7.89 6.30 -7.32
CA GLN A 98 -8.86 6.55 -6.24
C GLN A 98 -8.83 7.99 -5.71
N THR A 99 -7.69 8.68 -5.81
CA THR A 99 -7.43 9.90 -5.03
C THR A 99 -7.01 11.12 -5.86
N GLU A 100 -6.81 10.96 -7.18
CA GLU A 100 -6.26 11.99 -8.08
C GLU A 100 -4.88 12.54 -7.67
N CYS A 101 -4.29 12.02 -6.59
CA CYS A 101 -2.98 12.44 -6.11
C CYS A 101 -1.87 11.81 -6.97
N THR A 102 -0.82 12.61 -7.18
CA THR A 102 0.41 12.13 -7.80
C THR A 102 1.21 11.31 -6.80
N VAL A 103 1.62 10.12 -7.22
CA VAL A 103 2.44 9.21 -6.41
C VAL A 103 3.71 8.82 -7.17
N ARG A 104 4.83 8.80 -6.45
CA ARG A 104 6.15 8.47 -6.98
C ARG A 104 6.51 7.04 -6.59
N TYR A 105 7.17 6.32 -7.50
CA TYR A 105 7.65 4.96 -7.27
C TYR A 105 8.91 4.72 -8.09
N PRO A 106 9.81 3.81 -7.65
CA PRO A 106 10.99 3.45 -8.40
C PRO A 106 10.64 2.69 -9.69
N ILE A 107 11.24 3.09 -10.81
CA ILE A 107 10.99 2.46 -12.12
C ILE A 107 11.80 1.17 -12.28
N THR A 108 13.01 1.12 -11.71
CA THR A 108 13.98 0.04 -11.92
C THR A 108 13.90 -1.08 -10.89
N SER A 109 13.50 -0.79 -9.65
CA SER A 109 13.47 -1.79 -8.57
C SER A 109 12.31 -1.54 -7.60
N GLU A 110 11.30 -2.43 -7.63
CA GLU A 110 10.11 -2.32 -6.77
C GLU A 110 10.37 -2.79 -5.32
N ASN A 111 11.34 -2.18 -4.66
CA ASN A 111 11.75 -2.49 -3.29
C ASN A 111 12.10 -1.22 -2.50
N THR A 112 12.37 -1.39 -1.20
CA THR A 112 12.72 -0.28 -0.30
C THR A 112 13.95 0.47 -0.81
N GLU A 113 14.97 -0.25 -1.25
CA GLU A 113 16.22 0.30 -1.76
C GLU A 113 15.99 1.16 -3.02
N GLY A 114 15.06 0.76 -3.89
CA GLY A 114 14.65 1.55 -5.04
C GLY A 114 14.01 2.88 -4.66
N VAL A 115 13.15 2.88 -3.65
CA VAL A 115 12.53 4.10 -3.11
C VAL A 115 13.61 5.01 -2.52
N LEU A 116 14.54 4.47 -1.74
CA LEU A 116 15.64 5.24 -1.12
C LEU A 116 16.59 5.86 -2.16
N ASN A 117 16.68 5.28 -3.36
CA ASN A 117 17.47 5.83 -4.47
C ASN A 117 16.74 6.91 -5.28
N LEU A 118 15.48 7.24 -4.95
CA LEU A 118 14.77 8.33 -5.63
C LEU A 118 15.43 9.68 -5.33
N PRO A 119 15.47 10.62 -6.30
CA PRO A 119 16.06 11.94 -6.07
C PRO A 119 15.45 12.70 -4.87
N GLN A 120 14.18 12.45 -4.57
CA GLN A 120 13.46 13.05 -3.45
C GLN A 120 13.95 12.57 -2.08
N MET A 121 14.68 11.46 -2.02
CA MET A 121 15.26 10.90 -0.79
C MET A 121 16.67 11.41 -0.50
N ALA A 122 17.27 12.19 -1.40
CA ALA A 122 18.61 12.73 -1.23
C ALA A 122 18.69 13.79 -0.10
N GLU A 123 17.62 14.54 0.13
CA GLU A 123 17.55 15.58 1.15
C GLU A 123 16.24 15.45 1.95
N LEU A 124 16.35 14.96 3.18
CA LEU A 124 15.22 14.73 4.08
C LEU A 124 15.22 15.66 5.30
N THR A 125 16.10 16.65 5.34
CA THR A 125 16.18 17.60 6.46
C THR A 125 14.84 18.31 6.65
N ASP A 126 14.38 18.37 7.91
CA ASP A 126 13.11 18.95 8.34
C ASP A 126 11.82 18.34 7.73
N LYS A 127 11.91 17.14 7.13
CA LYS A 127 10.75 16.40 6.62
C LYS A 127 10.16 15.47 7.66
N ASN A 128 8.83 15.51 7.80
CA ASN A 128 8.12 14.44 8.50
C ASN A 128 7.67 13.37 7.49
N LEU A 129 7.84 12.12 7.87
CA LEU A 129 7.51 10.97 7.04
C LEU A 129 6.40 10.17 7.72
N LEU A 130 5.30 9.92 7.02
CA LEU A 130 4.22 9.04 7.45
C LEU A 130 4.21 7.77 6.61
N ILE A 131 4.31 6.59 7.25
CA ILE A 131 4.31 5.31 6.55
C ILE A 131 3.00 4.56 6.83
N LEU A 132 2.21 4.34 5.79
CA LEU A 132 0.98 3.55 5.85
C LEU A 132 1.32 2.08 5.56
N ARG A 133 1.35 1.27 6.63
CA ARG A 133 1.72 -0.14 6.61
C ARG A 133 0.79 -1.00 7.47
N GLY A 134 0.89 -2.32 7.29
CA GLY A 134 0.30 -3.28 8.23
C GLY A 134 1.19 -3.47 9.47
N ASN A 135 0.76 -4.34 10.39
CA ASN A 135 1.38 -4.55 11.71
C ASN A 135 2.85 -5.04 11.67
N GLY A 136 3.29 -5.63 10.55
CA GLY A 136 4.66 -6.13 10.36
C GLY A 136 5.34 -5.54 9.14
N GLY A 137 6.54 -6.01 8.80
CA GLY A 137 7.29 -5.61 7.59
C GLY A 137 8.78 -5.34 7.88
N ARG A 138 9.49 -4.79 6.89
CA ARG A 138 10.95 -4.54 6.99
C ARG A 138 11.21 -3.33 7.89
N GLU A 139 12.22 -3.44 8.76
CA GLU A 139 12.71 -2.37 9.65
C GLU A 139 14.12 -1.87 9.27
N LEU A 140 14.58 -2.22 8.08
CA LEU A 140 15.91 -1.83 7.59
C LEU A 140 16.07 -0.32 7.53
#